data_AF-A0A4Y7S0A8-F1
#
_entry.id   AF-A0A4Y7S0A8-F1
#
_cell.length_a   1.000
_cell.length_b   1.000
_cell.length_c   1.000
_cell.angle_alpha   90.00
_cell.angle_beta   90.00
_cell.angle_gamma   90.00
#
_symmetry.space_group_name_H-M   'P 1'
#
loop_
_entity.id
_entity.type
_entity.pdbx_description
1 polymer ?
#
loop_
_entity_poly.entity_id
_entity_poly.type
_entity_poly.pdbx_seq_one_letter_code
_entity_poly.pdbx_strand_id
1 'polypeptide(L)'
;MAKVMALDAGCTFLNLITPNRKPGSVTPHGSLGADGKWPEFVPAKEGDSRILPHDGKDISFIEMGDLIRATYNFSPSFCLFVPKDYHNDRFDLKDLDLHNGIEHDASLCRIKIPVEMIKALLAEATGKDADGKPLLTIEDLSRFSARRRIHKSFGSSNASTLLTVFGGRVEDIETVLLEERLPDGWRYGLTIITFNLKAVNKFIAEREDKKEP
;
A
#
# COMPACT_ATOMS: atom_id res chain seq x y z
N MET A 1 19.44 -5.62 9.60
CA MET A 1 18.29 -5.46 10.51
C MET A 1 18.42 -4.29 11.48
N ALA A 2 19.38 -4.29 12.42
CA ALA A 2 19.49 -3.23 13.45
C ALA A 2 19.59 -1.79 12.89
N LYS A 3 20.38 -1.58 11.82
CA LYS A 3 20.48 -0.26 11.15
C LYS A 3 19.16 0.20 10.52
N VAL A 4 18.40 -0.74 9.95
CA VAL A 4 17.09 -0.45 9.33
C VAL A 4 16.07 -0.09 10.41
N MET A 5 16.07 -0.82 11.53
CA MET A 5 15.22 -0.52 12.69
C MET A 5 15.56 0.84 13.31
N ALA A 6 16.85 1.21 13.38
CA ALA A 6 17.28 2.50 13.90
C ALA A 6 16.86 3.67 12.99
N LEU A 7 16.99 3.50 11.68
CA LEU A 7 16.51 4.48 10.69
C LEU A 7 15.00 4.70 10.84
N ASP A 8 14.24 3.61 10.99
CA ASP A 8 12.79 3.66 11.10
C ASP A 8 12.31 4.32 12.40
N ALA A 9 12.95 3.99 13.52
CA ALA A 9 12.72 4.63 14.80
C ALA A 9 12.98 6.14 14.74
N GLY A 10 14.05 6.54 14.04
CA GLY A 10 14.36 7.96 13.78
C GLY A 10 13.27 8.66 12.96
N CYS A 11 12.84 8.08 11.85
CA CYS A 11 11.75 8.63 11.02
C CYS A 11 10.43 8.77 11.81
N THR A 12 10.13 7.80 12.66
CA THR A 12 8.92 7.83 13.50
C THR A 12 8.96 8.92 14.54
N PHE A 13 10.08 9.02 15.26
CA PHE A 13 10.24 10.06 16.25
C PHE A 13 10.12 11.45 15.61
N LEU A 14 10.73 11.65 14.43
CA LEU A 14 10.58 12.89 13.68
C LEU A 14 9.12 13.15 13.28
N ASN A 15 8.36 12.15 12.82
CA ASN A 15 6.94 12.33 12.51
C ASN A 15 6.08 12.69 13.72
N LEU A 16 6.46 12.25 14.94
CA LEU A 16 5.72 12.58 16.16
C LEU A 16 5.87 14.06 16.55
N ILE A 17 7.05 14.64 16.30
CA ILE A 17 7.39 16.00 16.76
C ILE A 17 7.33 17.05 15.65
N THR A 18 7.20 16.65 14.38
CA THR A 18 7.09 17.57 13.25
C THR A 18 5.63 17.88 12.94
N PRO A 19 5.30 19.14 12.58
CA PRO A 19 3.96 19.48 12.14
C PRO A 19 3.55 18.68 10.91
N ASN A 20 2.25 18.37 10.82
CA ASN A 20 1.69 17.78 9.61
C ASN A 20 2.01 18.66 8.39
N ARG A 21 2.42 18.02 7.29
CA ARG A 21 2.64 18.71 6.02
C ARG A 21 1.35 19.33 5.51
N LYS A 22 1.47 20.45 4.78
CA LYS A 22 0.31 21.08 4.14
C LYS A 22 -0.31 20.10 3.13
N PRO A 23 -1.64 20.11 2.96
CA PRO A 23 -2.27 19.33 1.91
C PRO A 23 -1.66 19.64 0.54
N GLY A 24 -1.28 18.60 -0.22
CA GLY A 24 -0.62 18.73 -1.52
C GLY A 24 0.91 18.90 -1.49
N SER A 25 1.52 19.05 -0.31
CA SER A 25 2.98 19.19 -0.17
C SER A 25 3.68 17.89 0.29
N VAL A 26 3.03 16.75 0.10
CA VAL A 26 3.56 15.44 0.50
C VAL A 26 4.61 14.97 -0.50
N THR A 27 4.29 15.09 -1.79
CA THR A 27 5.21 14.84 -2.89
C THR A 27 6.28 15.93 -2.97
N PRO A 28 7.58 15.59 -3.10
CA PRO A 28 8.66 16.56 -3.20
C PRO A 28 8.48 17.53 -4.38
N HIS A 29 8.91 18.78 -4.21
CA HIS A 29 8.95 19.74 -5.32
C HIS A 29 9.81 19.21 -6.47
N GLY A 30 9.30 19.30 -7.69
CA GLY A 30 9.96 18.79 -8.90
C GLY A 30 9.66 17.32 -9.23
N SER A 31 8.98 16.59 -8.34
CA SER A 31 8.47 15.25 -8.64
C SER A 31 7.09 15.29 -9.30
N LEU A 32 6.74 14.23 -10.05
CA LEU A 32 5.38 14.02 -10.55
C LEU A 32 4.41 13.95 -9.36
N GLY A 33 3.30 14.68 -9.40
CA GLY A 33 2.36 14.75 -8.26
C GLY A 33 2.60 15.92 -7.31
N ALA A 34 3.68 16.71 -7.49
CA ALA A 34 3.89 17.92 -6.70
C ALA A 34 2.67 18.86 -6.77
N ASP A 35 2.32 19.48 -5.65
CA ASP A 35 1.11 20.28 -5.47
C ASP A 35 -0.20 19.52 -5.70
N GLY A 36 -0.17 18.18 -5.67
CA GLY A 36 -1.30 17.30 -5.95
C GLY A 36 -1.65 17.19 -7.44
N LYS A 37 -0.73 17.56 -8.33
CA LYS A 37 -0.93 17.51 -9.79
C LYS A 37 -0.22 16.30 -10.39
N TRP A 38 -0.99 15.26 -10.67
CA TRP A 38 -0.50 14.08 -11.36
C TRP A 38 -0.53 14.29 -12.89
N PRO A 39 0.40 13.69 -13.63
CA PRO A 39 0.33 13.62 -15.09
C PRO A 39 -0.99 12.97 -15.56
N GLU A 40 -1.35 13.22 -16.81
CA GLU A 40 -2.48 12.54 -17.44
C GLU A 40 -2.27 11.03 -17.39
N PHE A 41 -3.31 10.31 -16.95
CA PHE A 41 -3.28 8.86 -16.88
C PHE A 41 -3.27 8.26 -18.28
N VAL A 42 -2.29 7.39 -18.55
CA VAL A 42 -2.21 6.61 -19.78
C VAL A 42 -2.48 5.15 -19.44
N PRO A 43 -3.55 4.53 -19.98
CA PRO A 43 -3.81 3.11 -19.79
C PRO A 43 -2.64 2.25 -20.29
N ALA A 44 -2.27 1.22 -19.53
CA ALA A 44 -1.25 0.26 -19.95
C ALA A 44 -1.68 -0.43 -21.26
N LYS A 45 -0.76 -0.55 -22.21
CA LYS A 45 -0.92 -1.41 -23.38
C LYS A 45 -0.45 -2.82 -23.06
N GLU A 46 -0.69 -3.74 -23.99
CA GLU A 46 -0.18 -5.10 -23.84
C GLU A 46 1.37 -5.08 -23.72
N GLY A 47 1.87 -5.55 -22.58
CA GLY A 47 3.29 -5.54 -22.25
C GLY A 47 3.77 -4.37 -21.39
N ASP A 48 2.89 -3.44 -20.99
CA ASP A 48 3.27 -2.23 -20.26
C ASP A 48 3.10 -2.31 -18.72
N SER A 49 3.85 -1.45 -18.01
CA SER A 49 3.72 -1.06 -16.60
C SER A 49 3.33 0.43 -16.46
N ARG A 50 2.78 0.83 -15.30
CA ARG A 50 2.10 2.13 -15.10
C ARG A 50 2.86 3.18 -14.26
N ILE A 51 3.82 2.80 -13.42
CA ILE A 51 4.58 3.75 -12.54
C ILE A 51 6.10 3.56 -12.66
N LEU A 52 6.52 2.37 -13.08
CA LEU A 52 7.90 1.99 -13.36
C LEU A 52 8.14 2.18 -14.88
N PRO A 53 9.33 1.86 -15.45
CA PRO A 53 9.53 1.91 -16.89
C PRO A 53 8.33 1.31 -17.61
N HIS A 54 7.85 1.98 -18.66
CA HIS A 54 6.56 1.66 -19.26
C HIS A 54 6.46 0.23 -19.78
N ASP A 55 7.56 -0.48 -20.01
CA ASP A 55 7.57 -1.90 -20.42
C ASP A 55 7.66 -2.89 -19.24
N GLY A 56 7.76 -2.36 -18.01
CA GLY A 56 7.84 -3.13 -16.77
C GLY A 56 9.11 -3.95 -16.62
N LYS A 57 10.22 -3.60 -17.29
CA LYS A 57 11.45 -4.41 -17.32
C LYS A 57 12.66 -3.70 -16.72
N ASP A 58 13.64 -4.50 -16.32
CA ASP A 58 14.96 -4.06 -15.86
C ASP A 58 14.91 -2.98 -14.75
N ILE A 59 13.99 -3.14 -13.81
CA ILE A 59 13.76 -2.18 -12.73
C ILE A 59 14.77 -2.40 -11.61
N SER A 60 15.56 -1.39 -11.29
CA SER A 60 16.40 -1.44 -10.08
C SER A 60 15.57 -1.18 -8.81
N PHE A 61 15.95 -1.81 -7.69
CA PHE A 61 15.28 -1.57 -6.40
C PHE A 61 15.50 -0.15 -5.87
N ILE A 62 16.58 0.52 -6.29
CA ILE A 62 16.84 1.93 -6.00
C ILE A 62 15.80 2.82 -6.70
N GLU A 63 15.62 2.67 -8.01
CA GLU A 63 14.64 3.45 -8.77
C GLU A 63 13.22 3.22 -8.27
N MET A 64 12.85 1.96 -8.02
CA MET A 64 11.55 1.63 -7.45
C MET A 64 11.39 2.27 -6.05
N GLY A 65 12.42 2.20 -5.20
CA GLY A 65 12.38 2.80 -3.86
C GLY A 65 12.18 4.32 -3.90
N ASP A 66 12.91 5.01 -4.76
CA ASP A 66 12.80 6.46 -4.92
C ASP A 66 11.43 6.87 -5.47
N LEU A 67 10.90 6.13 -6.46
CA LEU A 67 9.57 6.38 -7.02
C LEU A 67 8.45 6.10 -6.01
N ILE A 68 8.48 4.98 -5.28
CA ILE A 68 7.45 4.71 -4.26
C ILE A 68 7.51 5.75 -3.14
N ARG A 69 8.71 6.20 -2.75
CA ARG A 69 8.88 7.30 -1.78
C ARG A 69 8.30 8.61 -2.29
N ALA A 70 8.60 9.00 -3.53
CA ALA A 70 8.11 10.25 -4.09
C ALA A 70 6.60 10.21 -4.32
N THR A 71 6.08 9.07 -4.78
CA THR A 71 4.69 8.90 -5.21
C THR A 71 3.77 8.63 -4.03
N TYR A 72 4.11 7.64 -3.20
CA TYR A 72 3.26 7.15 -2.12
C TYR A 72 3.71 7.58 -0.73
N ASN A 73 4.80 8.35 -0.64
CA ASN A 73 5.40 8.76 0.62
C ASN A 73 5.70 7.57 1.55
N PHE A 74 6.23 6.48 0.97
CA PHE A 74 6.69 5.33 1.75
C PHE A 74 7.97 5.64 2.52
N SER A 75 8.22 4.92 3.61
CA SER A 75 9.53 4.93 4.27
C SER A 75 10.58 4.21 3.42
N PRO A 76 11.85 4.68 3.32
CA PRO A 76 12.90 3.97 2.59
C PRO A 76 13.15 2.57 3.13
N SER A 77 12.91 2.35 4.43
CA SER A 77 13.07 1.05 5.08
C SER A 77 12.17 -0.02 4.46
N PHE A 78 11.01 0.33 3.90
CA PHE A 78 10.07 -0.63 3.31
C PHE A 78 10.64 -1.35 2.09
N CYS A 79 11.36 -0.61 1.25
CA CYS A 79 11.91 -1.15 0.01
C CYS A 79 13.14 -2.06 0.23
N LEU A 80 13.70 -2.08 1.44
CA LEU A 80 14.87 -2.90 1.78
C LEU A 80 14.53 -4.37 2.09
N PHE A 81 13.25 -4.71 2.31
CA PHE A 81 12.83 -6.06 2.70
C PHE A 81 12.40 -6.95 1.53
N VAL A 82 12.30 -6.39 0.33
CA VAL A 82 11.82 -7.10 -0.88
C VAL A 82 12.97 -7.78 -1.65
N PRO A 83 14.12 -7.13 -1.92
CA PRO A 83 15.18 -7.76 -2.70
C PRO A 83 16.11 -8.67 -1.87
N LYS A 84 16.86 -9.52 -2.56
CA LYS A 84 18.02 -10.21 -1.97
C LYS A 84 19.20 -9.23 -1.84
N ASP A 85 19.46 -8.45 -2.89
CA ASP A 85 20.44 -7.36 -2.91
C ASP A 85 19.81 -6.06 -3.44
N TYR A 86 19.54 -5.12 -2.53
CA TYR A 86 18.92 -3.83 -2.86
C TYR A 86 19.76 -2.96 -3.82
N HIS A 87 21.08 -3.10 -3.81
CA HIS A 87 21.95 -2.23 -4.58
C HIS A 87 22.21 -2.74 -6.00
N ASN A 88 22.23 -4.06 -6.17
CA ASN A 88 22.65 -4.68 -7.43
C ASN A 88 21.53 -5.42 -8.16
N ASP A 89 20.49 -5.90 -7.45
CA ASP A 89 19.43 -6.65 -8.12
C ASP A 89 18.55 -5.73 -8.98
N ARG A 90 18.06 -6.32 -10.07
CA ARG A 90 17.03 -5.76 -10.95
C ARG A 90 16.00 -6.83 -11.24
N PHE A 91 14.79 -6.43 -11.60
CA PHE A 91 13.69 -7.36 -11.87
C PHE A 91 12.74 -6.82 -12.94
N ASP A 92 12.01 -7.73 -13.59
CA ASP A 92 10.85 -7.39 -14.40
C ASP A 92 9.59 -7.51 -13.53
N LEU A 93 8.56 -6.69 -13.75
CA LEU A 93 7.31 -6.78 -12.98
C LEU A 93 6.63 -8.15 -13.10
N LYS A 94 6.80 -8.84 -14.24
CA LYS A 94 6.29 -10.20 -14.43
C LYS A 94 6.90 -11.20 -13.44
N ASP A 95 8.11 -10.94 -12.94
CA ASP A 95 8.79 -11.83 -12.00
C ASP A 95 8.07 -11.84 -10.63
N LEU A 96 7.30 -10.79 -10.33
CA LEU A 96 6.43 -10.73 -9.14
C LEU A 96 5.21 -11.65 -9.25
N ASP A 97 4.87 -12.16 -10.44
CA ASP A 97 3.76 -13.08 -10.65
C ASP A 97 4.17 -14.55 -10.49
N LEU A 98 5.44 -14.82 -10.18
CA LEU A 98 5.91 -16.17 -9.87
C LEU A 98 5.19 -16.73 -8.64
N HIS A 99 4.34 -17.73 -8.86
CA HIS A 99 3.54 -18.38 -7.82
C HIS A 99 4.42 -18.92 -6.68
N ASN A 100 4.05 -18.63 -5.43
CA ASN A 100 4.81 -18.92 -4.20
C ASN A 100 6.16 -18.19 -4.07
N GLY A 101 6.41 -17.14 -4.87
CA GLY A 101 7.46 -16.16 -4.62
C GLY A 101 6.97 -15.08 -3.64
N ILE A 102 6.76 -13.87 -4.15
CA ILE A 102 5.98 -12.83 -3.47
C ILE A 102 4.49 -13.06 -3.70
N GLU A 103 4.16 -13.61 -4.87
CA GLU A 103 2.83 -14.06 -5.20
C GLU A 103 2.33 -15.12 -4.23
N HIS A 104 1.09 -14.98 -3.80
CA HIS A 104 0.45 -15.96 -2.94
C HIS A 104 -1.04 -16.12 -3.24
N ASP A 105 -1.54 -17.31 -2.89
CA ASP A 105 -2.95 -17.64 -2.93
C ASP A 105 -3.80 -16.68 -2.09
N ALA A 106 -5.08 -16.58 -2.48
CA ALA A 106 -6.08 -15.76 -1.83
C ALA A 106 -5.65 -14.29 -1.68
N SER A 107 -5.01 -13.73 -2.71
CA SER A 107 -4.80 -12.29 -2.84
C SER A 107 -6.12 -11.51 -2.73
N LEU A 108 -6.05 -10.25 -2.29
CA LEU A 108 -7.23 -9.39 -2.12
C LEU A 108 -7.85 -9.05 -3.49
N CYS A 109 -7.02 -8.64 -4.45
CA CYS A 109 -7.39 -8.29 -5.82
C CYS A 109 -6.25 -8.70 -6.77
N ARG A 110 -6.51 -9.56 -7.75
CA ARG A 110 -5.57 -10.02 -8.80
C ARG A 110 -6.33 -10.19 -10.11
N ILE A 111 -5.65 -10.33 -11.24
CA ILE A 111 -6.25 -10.43 -12.60
C ILE A 111 -7.34 -11.52 -12.71
N LYS A 112 -7.31 -12.56 -11.87
CA LYS A 112 -8.36 -13.61 -11.81
C LYS A 112 -9.46 -13.34 -10.78
N ILE A 113 -9.47 -12.18 -10.14
CA ILE A 113 -10.49 -11.76 -9.19
C ILE A 113 -11.54 -10.96 -9.96
N PRO A 114 -12.80 -11.43 -10.03
CA PRO A 114 -13.86 -10.71 -10.70
C PRO A 114 -14.01 -9.31 -10.11
N VAL A 115 -14.30 -8.31 -10.95
CA VAL A 115 -14.69 -6.95 -10.53
C VAL A 115 -15.74 -7.01 -9.41
N GLU A 116 -16.63 -7.99 -9.47
CA GLU A 116 -17.68 -8.19 -8.46
C GLU A 116 -17.14 -8.53 -7.07
N MET A 117 -15.96 -9.11 -6.96
CA MET A 117 -15.31 -9.35 -5.67
C MET A 117 -14.72 -8.06 -5.09
N ILE A 118 -14.18 -7.17 -5.94
CA ILE A 118 -13.73 -5.84 -5.51
C ILE A 118 -14.95 -5.06 -4.99
N LYS A 119 -16.04 -5.04 -5.76
CA LYS A 119 -17.29 -4.42 -5.32
C LYS A 119 -17.86 -5.06 -4.05
N ALA A 120 -17.79 -6.39 -3.92
CA ALA A 120 -18.23 -7.09 -2.71
C ALA A 120 -17.38 -6.73 -1.48
N LEU A 121 -16.06 -6.56 -1.63
CA LEU A 121 -15.19 -6.06 -0.56
C LEU A 121 -15.60 -4.63 -0.17
N LEU A 122 -15.80 -3.75 -1.14
CA LEU A 122 -16.15 -2.35 -0.89
C LEU A 122 -17.54 -2.18 -0.25
N ALA A 123 -18.49 -3.03 -0.62
CA ALA A 123 -19.83 -3.06 -0.04
C ALA A 123 -19.86 -3.47 1.44
N GLU A 124 -18.78 -4.05 1.97
CA GLU A 124 -18.66 -4.39 3.40
C GLU A 124 -18.30 -3.19 4.27
N ALA A 125 -18.06 -2.01 3.69
CA ALA A 125 -17.71 -0.80 4.44
C ALA A 125 -18.80 -0.44 5.46
N THR A 126 -18.42 -0.42 6.74
CA THR A 126 -19.32 -0.04 7.84
C THR A 126 -19.00 1.34 8.42
N GLY A 127 -17.83 1.89 8.13
CA GLY A 127 -17.38 3.19 8.60
C GLY A 127 -17.92 4.34 7.76
N LYS A 128 -17.77 5.55 8.30
CA LYS A 128 -18.02 6.81 7.58
C LYS A 128 -16.95 7.85 7.89
N ASP A 129 -16.58 8.66 6.91
CA ASP A 129 -15.68 9.79 7.12
C ASP A 129 -16.43 11.01 7.69
N ALA A 130 -15.71 12.13 7.87
CA ALA A 130 -16.27 13.36 8.40
C ALA A 130 -17.42 13.95 7.54
N ASP A 131 -17.44 13.63 6.25
CA ASP A 131 -18.45 14.06 5.29
C ASP A 131 -19.58 13.02 5.15
N GLY A 132 -19.54 11.94 5.95
CA GLY A 132 -20.51 10.85 5.93
C GLY A 132 -20.32 9.85 4.79
N LYS A 133 -19.23 9.94 4.02
CA LYS A 133 -18.93 9.01 2.93
C LYS A 133 -18.46 7.66 3.46
N PRO A 134 -18.74 6.54 2.77
CA PRO A 134 -18.34 5.20 3.22
C PRO A 134 -16.83 5.05 3.41
N LEU A 135 -16.44 4.46 4.53
CA LEU A 135 -15.07 4.06 4.85
C LEU A 135 -15.00 2.55 5.13
N LEU A 136 -14.12 1.88 4.40
CA LEU A 136 -13.71 0.52 4.68
C LEU A 136 -12.80 0.50 5.92
N THR A 137 -13.18 -0.26 6.94
CA THR A 137 -12.42 -0.35 8.19
C THR A 137 -11.50 -1.57 8.21
N ILE A 138 -10.59 -1.62 9.18
CA ILE A 138 -9.76 -2.82 9.43
C ILE A 138 -10.65 -4.03 9.74
N GLU A 139 -11.76 -3.84 10.46
CA GLU A 139 -12.67 -4.94 10.82
C GLU A 139 -13.42 -5.50 9.62
N ASP A 140 -13.87 -4.63 8.71
CA ASP A 140 -14.50 -5.04 7.45
C ASP A 140 -13.55 -5.89 6.62
N LEU A 141 -12.30 -5.42 6.51
CA LEU A 141 -11.27 -6.07 5.73
C LEU A 141 -10.81 -7.39 6.37
N SER A 142 -10.70 -7.46 7.70
CA SER A 142 -10.43 -8.69 8.45
C SER A 142 -11.55 -9.72 8.27
N ARG A 143 -12.81 -9.29 8.33
CA ARG A 143 -13.99 -10.15 8.11
C ARG A 143 -14.01 -10.70 6.68
N PHE A 144 -13.77 -9.85 5.68
CA PHE A 144 -13.67 -10.28 4.29
C PHE A 144 -12.51 -11.26 4.06
N SER A 145 -11.33 -10.92 4.59
CA SER A 145 -10.12 -11.74 4.48
C SER A 145 -10.28 -13.12 5.14
N ALA A 146 -10.93 -13.18 6.30
CA ALA A 146 -11.22 -14.42 7.00
C ALA A 146 -12.13 -15.35 6.18
N ARG A 147 -13.20 -14.83 5.58
CA ARG A 147 -14.08 -15.62 4.68
C ARG A 147 -13.33 -16.17 3.47
N ARG A 148 -12.38 -15.40 2.95
CA ARG A 148 -11.55 -15.75 1.79
C ARG A 148 -10.34 -16.65 2.13
N ARG A 149 -10.04 -16.86 3.42
CA ARG A 149 -8.86 -17.58 3.91
C ARG A 149 -7.54 -16.99 3.37
N ILE A 150 -7.48 -15.66 3.30
CA ILE A 150 -6.29 -14.93 2.83
C ILE A 150 -5.06 -15.29 3.67
N HIS A 151 -3.92 -15.50 3.00
CA HIS A 151 -2.65 -15.83 3.66
C HIS A 151 -2.28 -14.81 4.75
N LYS A 152 -2.04 -15.29 5.98
CA LYS A 152 -2.13 -14.49 7.20
C LYS A 152 -1.09 -13.37 7.37
N SER A 153 0.07 -13.45 6.74
CA SER A 153 1.14 -12.45 6.92
C SER A 153 1.25 -11.49 5.73
N PHE A 154 1.44 -12.00 4.51
CA PHE A 154 1.52 -11.17 3.30
C PHE A 154 0.18 -10.52 2.94
N GLY A 155 -0.92 -11.26 3.01
CA GLY A 155 -2.23 -10.73 2.65
C GLY A 155 -2.73 -9.67 3.64
N SER A 156 -2.52 -9.86 4.94
CA SER A 156 -2.87 -8.86 5.97
C SER A 156 -2.00 -7.60 5.84
N SER A 157 -0.70 -7.78 5.52
CA SER A 157 0.22 -6.69 5.23
C SER A 157 -0.25 -5.85 4.04
N ASN A 158 -0.52 -6.48 2.90
CA ASN A 158 -0.99 -5.78 1.69
C ASN A 158 -2.30 -5.03 1.94
N ALA A 159 -3.22 -5.64 2.69
CA ALA A 159 -4.50 -5.05 2.96
C ALA A 159 -4.43 -3.90 3.99
N SER A 160 -3.51 -3.96 4.95
CA SER A 160 -3.21 -2.85 5.84
C SER A 160 -2.54 -1.68 5.10
N THR A 161 -1.64 -1.98 4.16
CA THR A 161 -1.06 -0.98 3.26
C THR A 161 -2.15 -0.24 2.52
N LEU A 162 -3.11 -0.95 1.91
CA LEU A 162 -4.23 -0.34 1.19
C LEU A 162 -5.02 0.65 2.07
N LEU A 163 -5.45 0.24 3.26
CA LEU A 163 -6.19 1.12 4.17
C LEU A 163 -5.37 2.30 4.68
N THR A 164 -4.07 2.13 4.86
CA THR A 164 -3.22 3.19 5.40
C THR A 164 -2.82 4.20 4.33
N VAL A 165 -2.60 3.75 3.09
CA VAL A 165 -2.28 4.60 1.94
C VAL A 165 -3.53 5.33 1.44
N PHE A 166 -4.72 4.72 1.43
CA PHE A 166 -5.94 5.33 0.89
C PHE A 166 -6.96 5.73 1.96
N GLY A 167 -6.60 5.63 3.24
CA GLY A 167 -7.44 6.06 4.37
C GLY A 167 -8.73 5.27 4.54
N GLY A 168 -8.93 4.15 3.81
CA GLY A 168 -10.17 3.40 3.81
C GLY A 168 -11.28 3.99 2.94
N ARG A 169 -11.07 5.11 2.25
CA ARG A 169 -12.10 5.74 1.40
C ARG A 169 -12.50 4.80 0.28
N VAL A 170 -13.78 4.44 0.23
CA VAL A 170 -14.29 3.47 -0.74
C VAL A 170 -14.06 3.96 -2.17
N GLU A 171 -14.31 5.24 -2.46
CA GLU A 171 -14.09 5.86 -3.78
C GLU A 171 -12.62 5.79 -4.22
N ASP A 172 -11.69 6.04 -3.29
CA ASP A 172 -10.25 6.02 -3.57
C ASP A 172 -9.76 4.59 -3.82
N ILE A 173 -10.20 3.64 -2.97
CA ILE A 173 -9.82 2.24 -3.09
C ILE A 173 -10.41 1.62 -4.37
N GLU A 174 -11.64 1.98 -4.73
CA GLU A 174 -12.26 1.54 -6.00
C GLU A 174 -11.43 1.98 -7.20
N THR A 175 -11.06 3.26 -7.25
CA THR A 175 -10.22 3.82 -8.32
C THR A 175 -8.90 3.06 -8.45
N VAL A 176 -8.22 2.81 -7.32
CA VAL A 176 -6.92 2.13 -7.33
C VAL A 176 -7.04 0.67 -7.76
N LEU A 177 -8.06 -0.05 -7.29
CA LEU A 177 -8.20 -1.48 -7.56
C LEU A 177 -8.79 -1.78 -8.94
N LEU A 178 -9.65 -0.91 -9.48
CA LEU A 178 -10.28 -1.11 -10.79
C LEU A 178 -9.53 -0.43 -11.93
N GLU A 179 -8.93 0.74 -11.69
CA GLU A 179 -8.28 1.54 -12.73
C GLU A 179 -6.75 1.46 -12.67
N GLU A 180 -6.19 0.94 -11.56
CA GLU A 180 -4.74 1.00 -11.27
C GLU A 180 -4.21 2.44 -11.39
N ARG A 181 -5.04 3.41 -10.97
CA ARG A 181 -4.81 4.86 -11.05
C ARG A 181 -4.82 5.47 -9.65
N LEU A 182 -4.03 6.54 -9.46
CA LEU A 182 -4.14 7.35 -8.25
C LEU A 182 -5.44 8.16 -8.26
N PRO A 183 -6.22 8.18 -7.16
CA PRO A 183 -7.44 8.96 -7.09
C PRO A 183 -7.19 10.45 -7.25
N ASP A 184 -8.12 11.15 -7.88
CA ASP A 184 -8.00 12.60 -8.09
C ASP A 184 -7.99 13.33 -6.74
N GLY A 185 -6.95 14.15 -6.55
CA GLY A 185 -6.77 14.89 -5.31
C GLY A 185 -6.35 14.05 -4.10
N TRP A 186 -5.89 12.80 -4.29
CA TRP A 186 -5.32 11.93 -3.25
C TRP A 186 -4.08 12.56 -2.57
N ARG A 187 -3.96 12.41 -1.23
CA ARG A 187 -3.01 13.19 -0.39
C ARG A 187 -2.33 12.42 0.76
N TYR A 188 -2.41 11.10 0.78
CA TYR A 188 -2.01 10.30 1.94
C TYR A 188 -0.61 9.67 1.75
N GLY A 189 -0.04 9.08 2.80
CA GLY A 189 1.31 8.49 2.78
C GLY A 189 1.51 7.46 3.88
N LEU A 190 2.58 6.64 3.80
CA LEU A 190 2.80 5.49 4.68
C LEU A 190 4.20 5.45 5.29
N THR A 191 4.32 5.26 6.61
CA THR A 191 5.61 4.88 7.24
C THR A 191 5.57 3.45 7.78
N ILE A 192 6.72 2.79 7.93
CA ILE A 192 6.80 1.41 8.45
C ILE A 192 6.30 1.29 9.88
N ILE A 193 6.49 2.29 10.74
CA ILE A 193 5.90 2.24 12.09
C ILE A 193 4.41 2.56 12.07
N THR A 194 3.89 3.45 11.21
CA THR A 194 2.43 3.56 11.04
C THR A 194 1.84 2.24 10.55
N PHE A 195 2.54 1.58 9.63
CA PHE A 195 2.21 0.24 9.14
C PHE A 195 2.27 -0.79 10.26
N ASN A 196 3.36 -0.89 11.02
CA ASN A 196 3.50 -1.87 12.11
C ASN A 196 2.57 -1.59 13.31
N LEU A 197 2.35 -0.34 13.71
CA LEU A 197 1.43 0.01 14.79
C LEU A 197 -0.03 -0.32 14.42
N LYS A 198 -0.44 -0.10 13.16
CA LYS A 198 -1.80 -0.39 12.71
C LYS A 198 -2.01 -1.86 12.28
N ALA A 199 -0.98 -2.51 11.73
CA ALA A 199 -1.04 -3.88 11.20
C ALA A 199 -0.60 -4.95 12.20
N VAL A 200 0.38 -4.69 13.07
CA VAL A 200 0.95 -5.70 13.98
C VAL A 200 0.34 -5.60 15.38
N ASN A 201 0.21 -4.38 15.94
CA ASN A 201 -0.27 -4.24 17.31
C ASN A 201 -1.78 -4.50 17.47
N LYS A 202 -2.63 -4.17 16.48
CA LYS A 202 -4.07 -4.52 16.55
C LYS A 202 -4.28 -6.03 16.47
N PHE A 203 -3.50 -6.74 15.65
CA PHE A 203 -3.55 -8.20 15.55
C PHE A 203 -2.97 -8.95 16.77
N ILE A 204 -1.99 -8.36 17.47
CA ILE A 204 -1.46 -8.90 18.74
C ILE A 204 -2.45 -8.66 19.88
N ALA A 205 -3.01 -7.44 19.99
CA ALA A 205 -4.01 -7.12 21.01
C ALA A 205 -5.27 -8.01 20.88
N GLU A 206 -5.78 -8.23 19.66
CA GLU A 206 -6.92 -9.14 19.41
C GLU A 206 -6.60 -10.63 19.68
N ARG A 207 -5.31 -11.00 19.74
CA ARG A 207 -4.86 -12.36 20.12
C ARG A 207 -4.71 -12.54 21.62
N GLU A 208 -4.39 -11.48 22.35
CA GLU A 208 -4.32 -11.48 23.81
C GLU A 208 -5.74 -11.47 24.40
N ASP A 209 -6.68 -10.71 23.82
CA ASP A 209 -8.10 -10.70 24.24
C ASP A 209 -8.85 -12.02 23.95
N LYS A 210 -8.35 -12.84 23.01
CA LYS A 210 -8.92 -14.17 22.71
C LYS A 210 -8.23 -15.31 23.46
N LYS A 211 -7.28 -14.99 24.34
CA LYS A 211 -6.68 -15.90 25.30
C LYS A 211 -7.08 -15.50 26.71
N GLU A 212 -8.37 -15.60 27.04
CA GLU A 212 -8.87 -16.19 28.28
C GLU A 212 -10.39 -15.98 28.45
N PRO A 213 -11.08 -16.88 29.17
CA PRO A 213 -10.65 -18.19 29.67
C PRO A 213 -11.09 -19.35 28.76
#